data_AF-A0A147HTR4-F1
#
_entry.id   AF-A0A147HTR4-F1
#
_cell.length_a   1.000
_cell.length_b   1.000
_cell.length_c   1.000
_cell.angle_alpha   90.00
_cell.angle_beta   90.00
_cell.angle_gamma   90.00
#
_symmetry.space_group_name_H-M   'P 1'
#
loop_
_entity.id
_entity.type
_entity.pdbx_description
1 polymer ?
#
loop_
_entity_poly.entity_id
_entity_poly.type
_entity_poly.pdbx_seq_one_letter_code
_entity_poly.pdbx_strand_id
1 'polypeptide(L)'
;EGTMVGGHPAILTVMIDKDARIAALTIETDPKARLYLRKKAFMLGLQAKSRYGEDGWTCSEAKPGADKQEVGGVFVDEKCTKTTDGRTVEIERHLYREPNKELKDMTDESRITIRRAGS
;
A
#
# COMPACT_ATOMS: atom_id res chain seq x y z
N GLU A 1 -8.27 -17.92 -7.71
CA GLU A 1 -7.36 -17.00 -8.42
C GLU A 1 -8.01 -15.63 -8.45
N GLY A 2 -7.22 -14.56 -8.45
CA GLY A 2 -7.70 -13.18 -8.39
C GLY A 2 -6.74 -12.26 -9.12
N THR A 3 -7.05 -10.96 -9.14
CA THR A 3 -6.19 -9.95 -9.79
C THR A 3 -4.81 -9.90 -9.14
N MET A 4 -3.77 -9.78 -9.97
CA MET A 4 -2.38 -9.67 -9.54
C MET A 4 -1.78 -8.34 -10.02
N VAL A 5 -1.08 -7.63 -9.14
CA VAL A 5 -0.35 -6.39 -9.46
C VAL A 5 1.07 -6.52 -8.93
N GLY A 6 2.08 -6.38 -9.79
CA GLY A 6 3.49 -6.50 -9.36
C GLY A 6 3.83 -7.85 -8.71
N GLY A 7 3.10 -8.90 -9.05
CA GLY A 7 3.23 -10.22 -8.42
C GLY A 7 2.51 -10.40 -7.08
N HIS A 8 1.71 -9.41 -6.64
CA HIS A 8 0.92 -9.47 -5.41
C HIS A 8 -0.58 -9.63 -5.70
N PRO A 9 -1.29 -10.52 -4.99
CA PRO A 9 -2.76 -10.55 -5.04
C PRO A 9 -3.31 -9.19 -4.59
N ALA A 10 -4.23 -8.64 -5.36
CA ALA A 10 -4.73 -7.29 -5.13
C ALA A 10 -6.21 -7.13 -5.49
N ILE A 11 -6.85 -6.16 -4.83
CA ILE A 11 -8.18 -5.66 -5.09
C ILE A 11 -8.02 -4.30 -5.78
N LEU A 12 -8.74 -4.11 -6.90
CA LEU A 12 -8.76 -2.86 -7.64
C LEU A 12 -10.11 -2.18 -7.47
N THR A 13 -10.10 -0.92 -7.05
CA THR A 13 -11.29 -0.09 -6.93
C THR A 13 -11.14 1.14 -7.80
N VAL A 14 -12.12 1.38 -8.67
CA VAL A 14 -12.14 2.55 -9.58
C VAL A 14 -13.23 3.51 -9.13
N MET A 15 -12.88 4.79 -9.00
CA MET A 15 -13.82 5.87 -8.77
C MET A 15 -14.11 6.60 -10.08
N ILE A 16 -15.39 6.70 -10.44
CA ILE A 16 -15.88 7.43 -11.60
C ILE A 16 -16.51 8.75 -11.12
N ASP A 17 -16.15 9.86 -11.74
CA ASP A 17 -16.74 11.17 -11.44
C ASP A 17 -18.10 11.38 -12.12
N LYS A 18 -18.74 12.50 -11.79
CA LYS A 18 -20.03 12.92 -12.35
C LYS A 18 -20.04 13.07 -13.88
N ASP A 19 -18.87 13.25 -14.50
CA ASP A 19 -18.71 13.41 -15.95
C ASP A 19 -18.39 12.05 -16.62
N ALA A 20 -18.60 10.94 -15.90
CA ALA A 20 -18.32 9.58 -16.31
C ALA A 20 -16.84 9.32 -16.65
N ARG A 21 -15.90 10.01 -15.98
CA ARG A 21 -14.46 9.83 -16.14
C ARG A 21 -13.84 9.16 -14.92
N ILE A 22 -12.72 8.46 -15.12
CA ILE A 22 -11.94 7.90 -14.00
C ILE A 22 -11.32 9.06 -13.21
N ALA A 23 -11.73 9.18 -11.94
CA ALA A 23 -11.21 10.16 -11.00
C ALA A 23 -10.11 9.56 -10.11
N ALA A 24 -10.25 8.30 -9.71
CA ALA A 24 -9.23 7.61 -8.95
C ALA A 24 -9.17 6.10 -9.23
N LEU A 25 -7.98 5.54 -9.02
CA LEU A 25 -7.74 4.10 -8.94
C LEU A 25 -7.08 3.81 -7.59
N THR A 26 -7.65 2.87 -6.84
CA THR A 26 -7.08 2.33 -5.62
C THR A 26 -6.69 0.87 -5.83
N ILE A 27 -5.46 0.53 -5.44
CA ILE A 27 -4.90 -0.82 -5.48
C ILE A 27 -4.58 -1.20 -4.04
N GLU A 28 -5.22 -2.24 -3.53
CA GLU A 28 -4.99 -2.77 -2.18
C GLU A 28 -4.53 -4.21 -2.29
N THR A 29 -3.45 -4.58 -1.61
CA THR A 29 -3.09 -6.01 -1.51
C THR A 29 -4.20 -6.79 -0.82
N ASP A 30 -4.55 -7.97 -1.34
CA ASP A 30 -5.70 -8.74 -0.86
C ASP A 30 -5.41 -9.39 0.51
N PRO A 31 -6.08 -8.94 1.60
CA PRO A 31 -5.85 -9.49 2.94
C PRO A 31 -6.39 -10.92 3.09
N LYS A 32 -7.26 -11.37 2.17
CA LYS A 32 -7.85 -12.72 2.17
C LYS A 32 -7.05 -13.72 1.33
N ALA A 33 -6.05 -13.26 0.56
CA ALA A 33 -5.15 -14.14 -0.17
C ALA A 33 -4.38 -15.05 0.78
N ARG A 34 -4.01 -16.26 0.34
CA ARG A 34 -3.28 -17.23 1.19
C ARG A 34 -1.98 -16.61 1.73
N LEU A 35 -1.65 -16.87 3.00
CA LEU A 35 -0.50 -16.25 3.68
C LEU A 35 0.80 -16.34 2.87
N TYR A 36 1.08 -17.49 2.25
CA TYR A 36 2.31 -17.67 1.46
C TYR A 36 2.43 -16.71 0.25
N LEU A 37 1.29 -16.24 -0.29
CA LEU A 37 1.23 -15.27 -1.38
C LEU A 37 1.29 -13.82 -0.88
N ARG A 38 0.68 -13.53 0.29
CA ARG A 38 0.58 -12.16 0.82
C ARG A 38 1.67 -11.75 1.81
N LYS A 39 2.53 -12.66 2.28
CA LYS A 39 3.59 -12.41 3.30
C LYS A 39 4.70 -11.39 2.93
N LYS A 40 4.55 -10.71 1.80
CA LYS A 40 5.43 -9.62 1.33
C LYS A 40 4.60 -8.48 0.73
N ALA A 41 3.32 -8.38 1.11
CA ALA A 41 2.39 -7.43 0.51
C ALA A 41 2.85 -5.97 0.68
N PHE A 42 3.49 -5.63 1.80
CA PHE A 42 4.10 -4.33 2.06
C PHE A 42 5.19 -3.90 1.03
N MET A 43 5.71 -4.85 0.25
CA MET A 43 6.71 -4.59 -0.80
C MET A 43 6.09 -4.06 -2.08
N LEU A 44 4.78 -4.24 -2.31
CA LEU A 44 4.11 -3.69 -3.49
C LEU A 44 4.24 -2.16 -3.54
N GLY A 45 4.12 -1.49 -2.38
CA GLY A 45 4.30 -0.04 -2.30
C GLY A 45 5.69 0.44 -2.72
N LEU A 46 6.75 -0.34 -2.48
CA LEU A 46 8.11 -0.02 -2.98
C LEU A 46 8.19 -0.11 -4.52
N GLN A 47 7.59 -1.14 -5.11
CA GLN A 47 7.51 -1.25 -6.57
C GLN A 47 6.74 -0.08 -7.17
N ALA A 48 5.65 0.34 -6.51
CA ALA A 48 4.88 1.51 -6.93
C ALA A 48 5.68 2.82 -6.79
N LYS A 49 6.42 3.03 -5.68
CA LYS A 49 7.33 4.18 -5.54
C LYS A 49 8.32 4.24 -6.70
N SER A 50 9.00 3.12 -6.99
CA SER A 50 9.95 3.01 -8.10
C SER A 50 9.31 3.32 -9.47
N ARG A 51 8.08 2.86 -9.71
CA ARG A 51 7.34 3.12 -10.96
C ARG A 51 7.10 4.61 -11.24
N TYR A 52 7.01 5.44 -10.20
CA TYR A 52 6.85 6.89 -10.31
C TYR A 52 8.17 7.66 -10.09
N GLY A 53 9.31 6.97 -10.05
CA GLY A 53 10.62 7.55 -9.77
C GLY A 53 10.88 7.76 -8.28
N GLU A 54 12.16 7.66 -7.88
CA GLU A 54 12.58 7.65 -6.48
C GLU A 54 12.52 9.03 -5.81
N ASP A 55 12.65 10.12 -6.59
CA ASP A 55 12.66 11.48 -6.07
C ASP A 55 11.27 12.11 -5.91
N GLY A 56 11.17 13.17 -5.10
CA GLY A 56 9.96 14.00 -5.02
C GLY A 56 8.81 13.40 -4.21
N TRP A 57 9.07 12.34 -3.43
CA TRP A 57 8.13 11.82 -2.44
C TRP A 57 8.21 12.62 -1.14
N THR A 58 7.06 12.92 -0.56
CA THR A 58 6.95 13.36 0.84
C THR A 58 6.45 12.19 1.66
N CYS A 59 7.28 11.68 2.58
CA CYS A 59 6.97 10.49 3.37
C CYS A 59 6.90 10.80 4.86
N SER A 60 5.96 10.14 5.55
CA SER A 60 5.89 10.06 7.00
C SER A 60 6.00 8.59 7.41
N GLU A 61 6.87 8.31 8.37
CA GLU A 61 7.09 6.98 8.94
C GLU A 61 6.80 7.01 10.44
N ALA A 62 6.01 6.07 10.94
CA ALA A 62 5.88 5.84 12.37
C ALA A 62 7.00 4.92 12.87
N LYS A 63 7.27 4.99 14.18
CA LYS A 63 8.20 4.07 14.86
C LYS A 63 7.40 2.96 15.56
N PRO A 64 8.03 1.80 15.85
CA PRO A 64 7.45 0.80 16.73
C PRO A 64 6.99 1.41 18.06
N GLY A 65 5.90 0.89 18.60
CA GLY A 65 5.28 1.41 19.82
C GLY A 65 4.62 0.30 20.64
N ALA A 66 3.93 0.69 21.71
CA ALA A 66 3.27 -0.25 22.62
C ALA A 66 2.34 -1.23 21.89
N ASP A 67 1.63 -0.75 20.87
CA ASP A 67 0.61 -1.52 20.15
C ASP A 67 1.08 -2.07 18.80
N LYS A 68 2.30 -1.73 18.37
CA LYS A 68 2.85 -2.16 17.06
C LYS A 68 4.30 -2.59 17.20
N GLN A 69 4.53 -3.90 17.02
CA GLN A 69 5.84 -4.54 17.08
C GLN A 69 6.32 -4.96 15.69
N GLU A 70 7.63 -5.10 15.55
CA GLU A 70 8.27 -5.59 14.34
C GLU A 70 7.90 -7.05 14.04
N VAL A 71 7.96 -7.40 12.76
CA VAL A 71 7.80 -8.76 12.25
C VAL A 71 9.12 -9.19 11.64
N GLY A 72 9.78 -10.19 12.25
CA GLY A 72 11.07 -10.69 11.76
C GLY A 72 12.18 -9.63 11.71
N GLY A 73 12.15 -8.65 12.63
CA GLY A 73 13.10 -7.54 12.68
C GLY A 73 12.82 -6.41 11.68
N VAL A 74 11.64 -6.41 11.05
CA VAL A 74 11.21 -5.35 10.13
C VAL A 74 9.95 -4.69 10.65
N PHE A 75 9.93 -3.37 10.63
CA PHE A 75 8.76 -2.54 10.91
C PHE A 75 8.52 -1.60 9.74
N VAL A 76 7.29 -1.54 9.27
CA VAL A 76 6.87 -0.57 8.25
C VAL A 76 5.53 0.03 8.68
N ASP A 77 5.48 1.34 8.77
CA ASP A 77 4.25 2.11 8.93
C ASP A 77 4.48 3.44 8.22
N GLU A 78 4.40 3.40 6.90
CA GLU A 78 4.82 4.49 6.01
C GLU A 78 3.63 4.97 5.19
N LYS A 79 3.52 6.28 5.06
CA LYS A 79 2.68 6.95 4.07
C LYS A 79 3.52 7.92 3.26
N CYS A 80 3.51 7.76 1.94
CA CYS A 80 4.21 8.63 1.00
C CYS A 80 3.22 9.24 0.01
N THR A 81 3.40 10.53 -0.30
CA THR A 81 2.63 11.23 -1.32
C THR A 81 3.54 11.89 -2.35
N LYS A 82 3.09 11.92 -3.60
CA LYS A 82 3.77 12.60 -4.70
C LYS A 82 2.75 13.13 -5.71
N THR A 83 2.99 14.32 -6.23
CA THR A 83 2.25 14.86 -7.37
C THR A 83 3.11 14.76 -8.62
N THR A 84 2.59 14.13 -9.68
CA THR A 84 3.30 13.94 -10.94
C THR A 84 2.31 13.75 -12.09
N ASP A 85 2.63 14.27 -13.27
CA ASP A 85 1.82 14.12 -14.50
C ASP A 85 0.32 14.42 -14.31
N GLY A 86 0.00 15.49 -13.58
CA GLY A 86 -1.39 15.89 -13.30
C GLY A 86 -2.15 14.89 -12.42
N ARG A 87 -1.44 14.13 -11.57
CA ARG A 87 -2.01 13.16 -10.63
C ARG A 87 -1.38 13.31 -9.26
N THR A 88 -2.14 12.95 -8.23
CA THR A 88 -1.63 12.73 -6.87
C THR A 88 -1.57 11.23 -6.62
N VAL A 89 -0.39 10.72 -6.31
CA VAL A 89 -0.15 9.33 -5.94
C VAL A 89 0.11 9.28 -4.43
N GLU A 90 -0.64 8.42 -3.75
CA GLU A 90 -0.52 8.14 -2.33
C GLU A 90 -0.21 6.65 -2.16
N ILE A 91 0.82 6.34 -1.39
CA ILE A 91 1.26 4.98 -1.12
C ILE A 91 1.33 4.81 0.39
N GLU A 92 0.55 3.87 0.90
CA GLU A 92 0.58 3.44 2.30
C GLU A 92 1.10 2.00 2.34
N ARG A 93 2.00 1.73 3.29
CA ARG A 93 2.62 0.43 3.50
C ARG A 93 2.65 0.12 4.98
N HIS A 94 2.26 -1.10 5.33
CA HIS A 94 2.25 -1.55 6.71
C HIS A 94 2.85 -2.95 6.83
N LEU A 95 3.78 -3.11 7.77
CA LEU A 95 4.29 -4.38 8.26
C LEU A 95 4.55 -4.26 9.76
N TYR A 96 3.63 -4.77 10.56
CA TYR A 96 3.76 -4.83 12.01
C TYR A 96 2.76 -5.85 12.58
N ARG A 97 2.86 -6.13 13.88
CA ARG A 97 1.89 -6.94 14.59
C ARG A 97 1.57 -6.33 15.96
N GLU A 98 0.38 -6.61 16.47
CA GLU A 98 0.06 -6.34 17.87
C GLU A 98 0.88 -7.25 18.79
N PRO A 99 1.21 -6.80 20.02
CA PRO A 99 1.79 -7.66 21.03
C PRO A 99 0.92 -8.89 21.31
N ASN A 100 1.56 -10.00 21.66
CA ASN A 100 0.90 -11.25 22.07
C ASN A 100 0.00 -11.93 21.01
N LYS A 101 -0.02 -11.45 19.76
CA LYS A 101 -0.62 -12.16 18.62
C LYS A 101 0.38 -13.13 17.98
N GLU A 102 -0.13 -14.17 17.32
CA GLU A 102 0.72 -15.06 16.53
C GLU A 102 1.36 -14.31 15.36
N LEU A 103 2.53 -14.75 14.90
CA LEU A 103 3.21 -14.13 13.76
C LEU A 103 2.37 -14.10 12.48
N LYS A 104 1.47 -15.08 12.30
CA LYS A 104 0.57 -15.16 11.15
C LYS A 104 -0.54 -14.09 11.16
N ASP A 105 -0.78 -13.48 12.32
CA ASP A 105 -1.81 -12.45 12.54
C ASP A 105 -1.20 -11.03 12.44
N MET A 106 -0.22 -10.87 11.55
CA MET A 106 0.42 -9.58 11.25
C MET A 106 -0.41 -8.73 10.29
N THR A 107 -0.28 -7.42 10.41
CA THR A 107 -0.59 -6.47 9.34
C THR A 107 0.55 -6.53 8.33
N ASP A 108 0.24 -6.86 7.08
CA ASP A 108 1.17 -6.87 5.95
C ASP A 108 0.40 -6.48 4.70
N GLU A 109 0.53 -5.21 4.29
CA GLU A 109 -0.26 -4.65 3.20
C GLU A 109 0.39 -3.45 2.52
N SER A 110 -0.04 -3.22 1.27
CA SER A 110 0.14 -1.94 0.58
C SER A 110 -1.19 -1.44 0.04
N ARG A 111 -1.43 -0.13 0.15
CA ARG A 111 -2.51 0.60 -0.50
C ARG A 111 -1.91 1.69 -1.37
N ILE A 112 -2.25 1.69 -2.66
CA ILE A 112 -1.82 2.71 -3.62
C ILE A 112 -3.06 3.41 -4.15
N THR A 113 -3.15 4.72 -3.98
CA THR A 113 -4.23 5.52 -4.53
C THR A 113 -3.69 6.54 -5.52
N ILE A 114 -4.19 6.48 -6.75
CA ILE A 114 -3.83 7.40 -7.84
C ILE A 114 -5.07 8.23 -8.14
N ARG A 115 -4.99 9.54 -7.88
CA ARG A 115 -6.08 10.49 -8.12
C ARG A 115 -5.70 11.43 -9.25
N ARG A 116 -6.66 11.77 -10.11
CA ARG A 116 -6.49 12.87 -11.08
C ARG A 116 -6.35 14.18 -10.31
N ALA A 117 -5.47 15.07 -10.74
CA ALA A 117 -5.38 16.40 -10.12
C ALA A 117 -6.67 17.19 -10.37
N GLY A 118 -7.22 17.79 -9.32
CA GLY A 118 -8.43 18.60 -9.38
C GLY A 118 -9.76 17.83 -9.51
N SER A 119 -9.77 16.52 -9.25
CA SER A 119 -11.00 15.73 -9.07
C SER A 119 -11.45 15.66 -7.61
#